data_AF-A0A1G5TSC6-F1
#
_entry.id   AF-A0A1G5TSC6-F1
#
_cell.length_a   1.000
_cell.length_b   1.000
_cell.length_c   1.000
_cell.angle_alpha   90.00
_cell.angle_beta   90.00
_cell.angle_gamma   90.00
#
_symmetry.space_group_name_H-M   'P 1'
#
loop_
_entity.id
_entity.type
_entity.pdbx_description
1 polymer ?
#
loop_
_entity_poly.entity_id
_entity_poly.type
_entity_poly.pdbx_seq_one_letter_code
_entity_poly.pdbx_strand_id
1 'polypeptide(L)'
;MKNDHYSLSDPERIYSRFLVLVVAMGLAGCGAPSIYHWGRFEDGLHDRYVSQNHPQADAYLLETITKAEQENLRIPPGAYADYGFLLFKRGDREGAIAYFEKEKRIFPESDAFMTKLIERIKQKESDSAEKQQPQAAITQGTQP
;
A
#
# COMPACT_ATOMS: atom_id res chain seq x y z
N MET A 1 -36.06 -56.33 -18.64
CA MET A 1 -36.68 -55.00 -18.56
C MET A 1 -37.41 -54.87 -17.23
N LYS A 2 -36.69 -54.49 -16.16
CA LYS A 2 -37.31 -53.98 -14.93
C LYS A 2 -37.21 -52.46 -15.06
N ASN A 3 -38.35 -51.83 -15.35
CA ASN A 3 -38.47 -50.39 -15.33
C ASN A 3 -38.77 -50.03 -13.88
N ASP A 4 -37.73 -49.66 -13.15
CA ASP A 4 -37.87 -49.15 -11.80
C ASP A 4 -38.60 -47.80 -11.88
N HIS A 5 -39.86 -47.82 -11.46
CA HIS A 5 -40.66 -46.64 -11.27
C HIS A 5 -39.97 -45.77 -10.21
N TYR A 6 -39.36 -44.66 -10.66
CA TYR A 6 -38.88 -43.60 -9.80
C TYR A 6 -40.08 -42.97 -9.08
N SER A 7 -40.41 -43.49 -7.89
CA SER A 7 -41.35 -42.85 -6.97
C SER A 7 -40.70 -41.58 -6.41
N LEU A 8 -40.97 -40.46 -7.08
CA LEU A 8 -40.45 -39.12 -6.80
C LEU A 8 -41.29 -38.39 -5.72
N SER A 9 -41.58 -39.05 -4.60
CA SER A 9 -42.48 -38.50 -3.57
C SER A 9 -42.07 -38.77 -2.13
N ASP A 10 -40.76 -38.93 -1.86
CA ASP A 10 -40.25 -38.94 -0.48
C ASP A 10 -39.72 -37.53 -0.14
N PRO A 11 -40.42 -36.72 0.68
CA PRO A 11 -40.02 -35.35 1.00
C PRO A 11 -38.61 -35.29 1.62
N GLU A 12 -38.24 -36.30 2.41
CA GLU A 12 -36.91 -36.46 3.03
C GLU A 12 -35.76 -36.48 2.00
N ARG A 13 -35.96 -37.13 0.84
CA ARG A 13 -34.95 -37.17 -0.24
C ARG A 13 -34.84 -35.83 -0.97
N ILE A 14 -35.94 -35.08 -1.06
CA ILE A 14 -35.96 -33.74 -1.65
C ILE A 14 -35.23 -32.75 -0.73
N TYR A 15 -35.47 -32.82 0.59
CA TYR A 15 -34.75 -32.01 1.58
C TYR A 15 -33.26 -32.35 1.64
N SER A 16 -32.89 -33.63 1.55
CA SER A 16 -31.49 -34.05 1.49
C SER A 16 -30.78 -33.52 0.24
N ARG A 17 -31.42 -33.56 -0.94
CA ARG A 17 -30.87 -32.99 -2.18
C ARG A 17 -30.77 -31.47 -2.11
N PHE A 18 -31.76 -30.79 -1.51
CA PHE A 18 -31.72 -29.34 -1.27
C PHE A 18 -30.61 -28.95 -0.31
N LEU A 19 -30.41 -29.68 0.79
CA LEU A 19 -29.34 -29.45 1.76
C LEU A 19 -27.96 -29.57 1.09
N VAL A 20 -27.77 -30.60 0.27
CA VAL A 20 -26.51 -30.78 -0.50
C VAL A 20 -26.29 -29.63 -1.48
N LEU A 21 -27.34 -29.12 -2.11
CA LEU A 21 -27.28 -27.98 -3.04
C LEU A 21 -26.93 -26.66 -2.31
N VAL A 22 -27.50 -26.43 -1.13
CA VAL A 22 -27.20 -25.27 -0.28
C VAL A 22 -25.75 -25.32 0.23
N VAL A 23 -25.27 -26.49 0.66
CA VAL A 23 -23.88 -26.66 1.08
C VAL A 23 -22.92 -26.46 -0.10
N ALA A 24 -23.25 -26.99 -1.29
CA ALA A 24 -22.43 -26.81 -2.50
C ALA A 24 -22.32 -25.34 -2.94
N MET A 25 -23.41 -24.56 -2.84
CA MET A 25 -23.38 -23.11 -3.11
C MET A 25 -22.54 -22.33 -2.09
N GLY A 26 -22.48 -22.78 -0.83
CA GLY A 26 -21.65 -22.14 0.21
C GLY A 26 -20.13 -22.24 -0.03
N LEU A 27 -19.68 -23.21 -0.83
CA LEU A 27 -18.25 -23.44 -1.11
C LEU A 27 -17.69 -22.55 -2.24
N ALA A 28 -18.54 -21.83 -2.99
CA ALA A 28 -18.12 -21.00 -4.13
C ALA A 28 -17.61 -19.59 -3.76
N GLY A 29 -17.50 -19.26 -2.47
CA GLY A 29 -17.16 -17.90 -1.99
C GLY A 29 -15.70 -17.66 -1.59
N CYS A 30 -14.81 -18.66 -1.69
CA CYS A 30 -13.44 -18.52 -1.19
C CYS A 30 -12.51 -17.96 -2.28
N GLY A 31 -12.14 -16.67 -2.15
CA GLY A 31 -11.03 -16.06 -2.89
C GLY A 31 -11.44 -15.29 -4.15
N ALA A 32 -12.03 -14.11 -3.99
CA ALA A 32 -12.13 -13.16 -5.10
C ALA A 32 -10.72 -12.74 -5.57
N PRO A 33 -10.48 -12.60 -6.89
CA PRO A 33 -9.20 -12.12 -7.39
C PRO A 33 -8.92 -10.70 -6.87
N SER A 34 -7.67 -10.44 -6.46
CA SER A 34 -7.26 -9.11 -6.00
C SER A 34 -7.43 -8.09 -7.14
N ILE A 35 -8.06 -6.97 -6.81
CA ILE A 35 -8.18 -5.82 -7.72
C ILE A 35 -6.87 -5.04 -7.87
N TYR A 36 -5.89 -5.29 -6.99
CA TYR A 36 -4.59 -4.64 -6.94
C TYR A 36 -3.47 -5.62 -7.28
N HIS A 37 -2.43 -5.11 -7.94
CA HIS A 37 -1.19 -5.82 -8.18
C HIS A 37 -0.24 -5.64 -7.00
N TRP A 38 -0.19 -6.63 -6.13
CA TRP A 38 0.66 -6.57 -4.96
C TRP A 38 2.10 -7.07 -5.19
N GLY A 39 2.33 -7.83 -6.26
CA GLY A 39 3.68 -8.27 -6.63
C GLY A 39 4.38 -9.05 -5.50
N ARG A 40 5.51 -8.51 -5.02
CA ARG A 40 6.28 -9.04 -3.87
C ARG A 40 6.14 -8.16 -2.62
N PHE A 41 5.23 -7.18 -2.63
CA PHE A 41 5.11 -6.21 -1.56
C PHE A 41 4.76 -6.87 -0.22
N GLU A 42 3.86 -7.86 -0.18
CA GLU A 42 3.50 -8.57 1.04
C GLU A 42 4.65 -9.41 1.61
N ASP A 43 5.44 -10.03 0.74
CA ASP A 43 6.67 -10.71 1.16
C ASP A 43 7.62 -9.71 1.81
N GLY A 44 7.70 -8.49 1.25
CA GLY A 44 8.45 -7.38 1.84
C GLY A 44 7.95 -6.97 3.22
N LEU A 45 6.65 -7.03 3.50
CA LEU A 45 6.12 -6.75 4.83
C LEU A 45 6.59 -7.81 5.84
N HIS A 46 6.54 -9.09 5.48
CA HIS A 46 7.08 -10.15 6.33
C HIS A 46 8.58 -9.96 6.57
N ASP A 47 9.34 -9.70 5.50
CA ASP A 47 10.79 -9.48 5.61
C ASP A 47 11.11 -8.29 6.51
N ARG A 48 10.34 -7.21 6.40
CA ARG A 48 10.55 -6.00 7.20
C ARG A 48 10.22 -6.20 8.68
N TYR A 49 9.10 -6.84 9.01
CA TYR A 49 8.59 -6.88 10.38
C TYR A 49 8.96 -8.16 11.15
N VAL A 50 9.13 -9.29 10.45
CA VAL A 50 9.47 -10.58 11.07
C VAL A 50 10.95 -10.85 10.94
N SER A 51 11.49 -10.79 9.73
CA SER A 51 12.90 -11.13 9.46
C SER A 51 13.86 -9.95 9.63
N GLN A 52 13.35 -8.74 9.88
CA GLN A 52 14.11 -7.48 10.02
C GLN A 52 15.01 -7.15 8.82
N ASN A 53 14.71 -7.71 7.64
CA ASN A 53 15.44 -7.47 6.39
C ASN A 53 14.84 -6.27 5.64
N HIS A 54 15.15 -5.07 6.14
CA HIS A 54 14.68 -3.82 5.54
C HIS A 54 15.10 -3.62 4.07
N PRO A 55 16.36 -3.91 3.66
CA PRO A 55 16.78 -3.70 2.27
C PRO A 55 15.98 -4.53 1.27
N GLN A 56 15.66 -5.78 1.60
CA GLN A 56 14.88 -6.66 0.72
C GLN A 56 13.45 -6.16 0.57
N ALA A 57 12.83 -5.76 1.69
CA ALA A 57 11.49 -5.19 1.68
C ALA A 57 11.39 -3.92 0.84
N ASP A 58 12.39 -3.03 0.93
CA ASP A 58 12.47 -1.81 0.14
C ASP A 58 12.60 -2.11 -1.36
N ALA A 59 13.37 -3.15 -1.73
CA ALA A 59 13.52 -3.58 -3.11
C ALA A 59 12.21 -4.13 -3.69
N TYR A 60 11.49 -4.98 -2.93
CA TYR A 60 10.20 -5.52 -3.36
C TYR A 60 9.12 -4.45 -3.51
N LEU A 61 9.10 -3.46 -2.62
CA LEU A 61 8.19 -2.33 -2.75
C LEU A 61 8.44 -1.55 -4.05
N LEU A 62 9.70 -1.23 -4.33
CA LEU A 62 10.07 -0.51 -5.56
C LEU A 62 9.78 -1.34 -6.81
N GLU A 63 10.06 -2.64 -6.78
CA GLU A 63 9.74 -3.55 -7.88
C GLU A 63 8.23 -3.57 -8.17
N THR A 64 7.41 -3.65 -7.11
CA THR A 64 5.95 -3.67 -7.22
C THR A 64 5.42 -2.37 -7.83
N ILE A 65 5.90 -1.22 -7.36
CA ILE A 65 5.53 0.09 -7.91
C ILE A 65 5.94 0.19 -9.38
N THR A 66 7.18 -0.18 -9.70
CA THR A 66 7.73 -0.06 -11.06
C THR A 66 6.96 -0.93 -12.05
N LYS A 67 6.69 -2.20 -11.68
CA LYS A 67 5.90 -3.11 -12.52
C LYS A 67 4.49 -2.60 -12.74
N ALA A 68 3.84 -2.14 -11.67
CA ALA A 68 2.48 -1.64 -11.77
C ALA A 68 2.39 -0.36 -12.63
N GLU A 69 3.38 0.54 -12.55
CA GLU A 69 3.46 1.71 -13.43
C GLU A 69 3.74 1.33 -14.90
N GLN A 70 4.65 0.37 -15.14
CA GLN A 70 5.02 -0.07 -16.50
C GLN A 70 3.90 -0.83 -17.21
N GLU A 71 3.18 -1.67 -16.48
CA GLU A 71 2.12 -2.52 -17.00
C GLU A 71 0.73 -1.88 -16.85
N ASN A 72 0.65 -0.65 -16.33
CA ASN A 72 -0.59 0.08 -16.06
C ASN A 72 -1.57 -0.73 -15.18
N LEU A 73 -1.02 -1.40 -14.16
CA LEU A 73 -1.78 -2.17 -13.17
C LEU A 73 -2.18 -1.28 -11.99
N ARG A 74 -3.22 -1.69 -11.27
CA ARG A 74 -3.65 -0.99 -10.05
C ARG A 74 -2.67 -1.25 -8.91
N ILE A 75 -2.01 -0.19 -8.47
CA ILE A 75 -1.12 -0.19 -7.31
C ILE A 75 -1.95 -0.37 -6.03
N PRO A 76 -1.49 -1.14 -5.04
CA PRO A 76 -2.22 -1.30 -3.78
C PRO A 76 -2.19 -0.02 -2.93
N PRO A 77 -3.23 0.22 -2.12
CA PRO A 77 -3.28 1.36 -1.21
C PRO A 77 -2.09 1.35 -0.25
N GLY A 78 -1.49 2.51 -0.05
CA GLY A 78 -0.35 2.72 0.84
C GLY A 78 1.02 2.43 0.23
N ALA A 79 1.13 1.83 -0.96
CA ALA A 79 2.45 1.54 -1.54
C ALA A 79 3.23 2.81 -1.89
N TYR A 80 2.58 3.82 -2.48
CA TYR A 80 3.26 5.09 -2.73
C TYR A 80 3.55 5.84 -1.44
N ALA A 81 2.65 5.78 -0.44
CA ALA A 81 2.91 6.32 0.88
C ALA A 81 4.14 5.67 1.56
N ASP A 82 4.27 4.35 1.52
CA ASP A 82 5.40 3.64 2.12
C ASP A 82 6.72 4.00 1.41
N TYR A 83 6.70 4.09 0.09
CA TYR A 83 7.89 4.49 -0.68
C TYR A 83 8.25 5.96 -0.45
N GLY A 84 7.26 6.86 -0.38
CA GLY A 84 7.49 8.26 -0.02
C GLY A 84 8.08 8.41 1.39
N PHE A 85 7.62 7.61 2.36
CA PHE A 85 8.20 7.57 3.69
C PHE A 85 9.65 7.06 3.69
N LEU A 86 9.95 6.06 2.86
CA LEU A 86 11.31 5.55 2.68
C LEU A 86 12.25 6.62 2.11
N LEU A 87 11.82 7.36 1.09
CA LEU A 87 12.59 8.47 0.52
C LEU A 87 12.84 9.57 1.55
N PHE A 88 11.81 9.92 2.32
CA PHE A 88 11.93 10.90 3.41
C PHE A 88 12.98 10.47 4.44
N LYS A 89 12.98 9.21 4.88
CA LYS A 89 13.99 8.67 5.82
C LYS A 89 15.41 8.74 5.25
N ARG A 90 15.57 8.60 3.93
CA ARG A 90 16.85 8.70 3.23
C ARG A 90 17.29 10.16 2.98
N GLY A 91 16.45 11.13 3.33
CA GLY A 91 16.71 12.56 3.15
C GLY A 91 16.22 13.13 1.82
N ASP A 92 15.64 12.32 0.94
CA ASP A 92 15.04 12.75 -0.32
C ASP A 92 13.63 13.31 -0.07
N ARG A 93 13.58 14.61 0.24
CA ARG A 93 12.34 15.32 0.58
C ARG A 93 11.46 15.59 -0.63
N GLU A 94 12.06 15.98 -1.76
CA GLU A 94 11.33 16.22 -3.01
C GLU A 94 10.70 14.92 -3.53
N GLY A 95 11.46 13.83 -3.54
CA GLY A 95 10.95 12.51 -3.90
C GLY A 95 9.84 12.04 -2.96
N ALA A 96 9.99 12.22 -1.64
CA ALA A 96 8.94 11.90 -0.69
C ALA A 96 7.63 12.63 -0.99
N ILE A 97 7.69 13.95 -1.22
CA ILE A 97 6.53 14.76 -1.58
C ILE A 97 5.89 14.25 -2.88
N ALA A 98 6.70 13.96 -3.90
CA ALA A 98 6.20 13.47 -5.18
C ALA A 98 5.40 12.16 -5.04
N TYR A 99 5.88 11.23 -4.22
CA TYR A 99 5.18 9.96 -3.97
C TYR A 99 3.95 10.11 -3.08
N PHE A 100 3.98 11.01 -2.09
CA PHE A 100 2.76 11.34 -1.31
C PHE A 100 1.68 11.99 -2.17
N GLU A 101 2.06 12.84 -3.14
CA GLU A 101 1.13 13.40 -4.12
C GLU A 101 0.54 12.33 -5.05
N LYS A 102 1.33 11.31 -5.43
CA LYS A 102 0.81 10.16 -6.19
C LYS A 102 -0.24 9.41 -5.40
N GLU A 103 0.04 9.04 -4.15
CA GLU A 103 -0.90 8.35 -3.25
C GLU A 103 -2.22 9.13 -3.11
N LYS A 104 -2.12 10.42 -2.76
CA LYS A 104 -3.25 11.33 -2.60
C LYS A 104 -4.16 11.39 -3.83
N ARG A 105 -3.59 11.33 -5.04
CA ARG A 105 -4.35 11.40 -6.30
C ARG A 105 -5.15 10.13 -6.58
N ILE A 106 -4.59 8.96 -6.26
CA ILE A 106 -5.22 7.68 -6.58
C ILE A 106 -6.09 7.13 -5.43
N PHE A 107 -5.82 7.57 -4.19
CA PHE A 107 -6.52 7.15 -2.97
C PHE A 107 -7.03 8.40 -2.21
N PRO A 108 -8.23 8.91 -2.53
CA PRO A 108 -8.79 10.09 -1.87
C PRO A 108 -8.98 9.90 -0.35
N GLU A 109 -9.12 8.66 0.13
CA GLU A 109 -9.14 8.32 1.55
C GLU A 109 -7.85 8.69 2.30
N SER A 110 -6.72 8.76 1.57
CA SER A 110 -5.41 9.10 2.13
C SER A 110 -5.11 10.60 2.10
N ASP A 111 -5.95 11.42 1.42
CA ASP A 111 -5.64 12.81 1.09
C ASP A 111 -5.26 13.64 2.32
N ALA A 112 -6.08 13.59 3.36
CA ALA A 112 -5.86 14.37 4.57
C ALA A 112 -4.52 14.01 5.23
N PHE A 113 -4.16 12.72 5.23
CA PHE A 113 -2.91 12.26 5.83
C PHE A 113 -1.70 12.66 4.99
N MET A 114 -1.73 12.42 3.67
CA MET A 114 -0.66 12.80 2.75
C MET A 114 -0.41 14.31 2.74
N THR A 115 -1.47 15.12 2.74
CA THR A 115 -1.38 16.58 2.83
C THR A 115 -0.63 17.01 4.09
N LYS A 116 -0.92 16.40 5.24
CA LYS A 116 -0.22 16.71 6.50
C LYS A 116 1.26 16.31 6.48
N LEU A 117 1.61 15.20 5.83
CA LEU A 117 3.01 14.80 5.68
C LEU A 117 3.77 15.80 4.79
N ILE A 118 3.19 16.18 3.66
CA ILE A 118 3.77 17.15 2.72
C ILE A 118 3.98 18.51 3.39
N GLU A 119 2.97 19.02 4.12
CA GLU A 119 3.07 20.27 4.88
C GLU A 119 4.24 20.24 5.87
N ARG A 120 4.38 19.16 6.64
CA ARG A 120 5.46 19.01 7.63
C ARG A 120 6.84 18.99 6.99
N ILE A 121 7.00 18.33 5.84
CA ILE A 121 8.28 18.30 5.12
C ILE A 121 8.66 19.71 4.66
N LYS A 122 7.72 20.45 4.06
CA LYS A 122 7.93 21.82 3.58
C LYS A 122 8.26 22.80 4.72
N GLN A 123 7.56 22.69 5.85
CA GLN A 123 7.87 23.49 7.05
C GLN A 123 9.30 23.22 7.56
N LYS A 124 9.71 21.94 7.60
CA LYS A 124 11.08 21.59 8.03
C LYS A 124 12.14 22.12 7.06
N GLU A 125 11.83 22.32 5.79
CA GLU A 125 12.73 22.95 4.82
C GLU A 125 12.86 24.46 5.05
N SER A 126 11.74 25.17 5.26
CA SER A 126 11.77 26.60 5.57
C SER A 126 12.54 26.90 6.85
N ASP A 127 12.34 26.09 7.89
CA ASP A 127 13.02 26.26 9.18
C ASP A 127 14.53 25.97 9.10
N SER A 128 14.93 25.09 8.16
CA SER A 128 16.35 24.79 7.92
C SER A 128 17.00 25.91 7.10
N ALA A 129 16.31 26.45 6.09
CA ALA A 129 16.82 27.52 5.24
C ALA A 129 17.06 28.83 6.01
N GLU A 130 16.20 29.17 6.99
CA GLU A 130 16.33 30.38 7.80
C GLU A 130 17.53 30.33 8.77
N LYS A 131 17.97 29.12 9.16
CA LYS A 131 19.16 28.93 10.02
C LYS A 131 20.51 29.07 9.30
N GLN A 132 20.53 29.27 7.97
CA GLN A 132 21.74 29.28 7.16
C GLN A 132 22.08 30.61 6.45
N GLN A 133 21.48 31.74 6.85
CA GLN A 133 21.91 33.09 6.44
C GLN A 133 23.04 33.64 7.38
N PRO A 134 24.14 34.24 6.89
CA PRO A 134 25.41 34.31 7.62
C PRO A 134 25.51 35.39 8.71
N GLN A 135 25.83 35.00 9.94
CA GLN A 135 26.60 35.82 10.89
C GLN A 135 28.06 35.92 10.41
N ALA A 136 28.31 36.76 9.41
CA ALA A 136 29.64 37.13 8.96
C ALA A 136 29.72 38.64 8.76
N ALA A 137 29.41 39.42 9.80
CA ALA A 137 29.61 40.87 9.80
C ALA A 137 29.72 41.49 11.20
N ILE A 138 30.26 40.82 12.22
CA ILE A 138 30.72 41.52 13.44
C ILE A 138 31.97 40.86 13.99
N THR A 139 33.14 41.14 13.40
CA THR A 139 34.37 41.32 14.19
C THR A 139 35.45 42.02 13.36
N GLN A 140 36.26 42.81 14.07
CA GLN A 140 37.42 43.63 13.67
C GLN A 140 37.04 45.08 13.32
N GLY A 141 37.43 46.11 14.05
CA GLY A 141 38.35 46.28 15.20
C GLY A 141 37.94 47.60 15.91
N THR A 142 38.57 48.16 16.94
CA THR A 142 39.79 47.93 17.71
C THR A 142 39.69 48.98 18.82
N GLN A 143 39.85 48.59 20.09
CA GLN A 143 40.18 49.48 21.21
C GLN A 143 41.64 49.14 21.57
N PRO A 144 42.54 50.06 21.98
CA PRO A 144 42.36 51.22 22.88
C PRO A 144 42.15 52.59 22.23
#